data_AF-A0A0B3RYE9-F1
#
_entry.id   AF-A0A0B3RYE9-F1
#
_cell.length_a   1.000
_cell.length_b   1.000
_cell.length_c   1.000
_cell.angle_alpha   90.00
_cell.angle_beta   90.00
_cell.angle_gamma   90.00
#
_symmetry.space_group_name_H-M   'P 1'
#
loop_
_entity.id
_entity.type
_entity.pdbx_description
1 polymer ?
#
loop_
_entity_poly.entity_id
_entity_poly.type
_entity_poly.pdbx_seq_one_letter_code
_entity_poly.pdbx_strand_id
1 'polypeptide(L)'
;MANAAQRPADSYSPIYFLASLGAGGIAVSFFMFLMFWVPHPGQPVPVFEDIMAAWAKGGPYMQAAIVIAMAGIAGFAFLNIKSLIWNLASYSAFKKGPAYEELRNSNAESTLLAMPLALAMSVNVGFIIGLVFVPQLWNVVEYLFPLAMIAFGLIAVNAFRLIGDFLGRVLAKGGLFDVTAHNSFAQLTPAFALSMIAVGFAAPAAMSTSATTVGVALVISTILGTIAVLYAAFASITAFGSMLQHGTARDAGPTLMIIVPIVTVLGIMFLRQDHGLHTSFDAHGNAGETMVFLARLLGIQLAFLGLGAVVLKAQGYFSDFVVGSKTSPGSYALVCPFVALAVMIHFFANKGLVAAGVVDKFDLAYWGVTGLAIASQVVAIALVLRLNRQHFAKATPAAVPAE
;
A
#
# COMPACT_ATOMS: atom_id res chain seq x y z
N MET A 1 33.67 -26.00 -4.36
CA MET A 1 32.26 -25.69 -4.69
C MET A 1 32.19 -24.20 -4.98
N ALA A 2 31.89 -23.81 -6.22
CA ALA A 2 31.89 -22.41 -6.63
C ALA A 2 30.86 -21.63 -5.79
N ASN A 3 31.32 -20.56 -5.14
CA ASN A 3 30.49 -19.68 -4.32
C ASN A 3 29.38 -19.12 -5.22
N ALA A 4 28.15 -19.60 -5.06
CA ALA A 4 27.01 -19.08 -5.81
C ALA A 4 26.94 -17.58 -5.53
N ALA A 5 27.04 -16.77 -6.58
CA ALA A 5 27.09 -15.31 -6.47
C ALA A 5 25.93 -14.81 -5.59
N GLN A 6 26.26 -14.38 -4.37
CA GLN A 6 25.31 -14.11 -3.30
C GLN A 6 24.53 -12.84 -3.64
N ARG A 7 23.20 -12.95 -3.72
CA ARG A 7 22.33 -11.81 -4.00
C ARG A 7 22.09 -11.03 -2.71
N PRO A 8 21.85 -9.72 -2.77
CA PRO A 8 21.44 -8.94 -1.59
C PRO A 8 20.20 -9.51 -0.88
N ALA A 9 19.28 -10.12 -1.63
CA ALA A 9 18.10 -10.78 -1.07
C ALA A 9 18.37 -12.09 -0.31
N ASP A 10 19.57 -12.68 -0.44
CA ASP A 10 19.96 -13.89 0.30
C ASP A 10 20.24 -13.56 1.79
N SER A 11 20.56 -12.31 2.10
CA SER A 11 20.50 -11.74 3.45
C SER A 11 19.07 -11.27 3.76
N TYR A 12 18.21 -12.22 4.11
CA TYR A 12 16.77 -11.98 4.23
C TYR A 12 16.41 -10.98 5.34
N SER A 13 15.45 -10.11 5.04
CA SER A 13 14.78 -9.21 5.98
C SER A 13 13.27 -9.23 5.74
N PRO A 14 12.42 -9.22 6.79
CA PRO A 14 10.96 -9.11 6.64
C PRO A 14 10.50 -7.89 5.84
N ILE A 15 11.32 -6.85 5.74
CA ILE A 15 11.01 -5.65 4.95
C ILE A 15 10.84 -5.98 3.46
N TYR A 16 11.39 -7.09 2.94
CA TYR A 16 11.15 -7.50 1.56
C TYR A 16 9.69 -7.82 1.23
N PHE A 17 8.80 -8.01 2.23
CA PHE A 17 7.36 -8.04 1.98
C PHE A 17 6.85 -6.73 1.33
N LEU A 18 7.55 -5.61 1.53
CA LEU A 18 7.24 -4.34 0.86
C LEU A 18 7.42 -4.40 -0.66
N ALA A 19 8.22 -5.33 -1.19
CA ALA A 19 8.31 -5.55 -2.64
C ALA A 19 6.98 -6.09 -3.21
N SER A 20 6.36 -7.05 -2.49
CA SER A 20 5.04 -7.58 -2.84
C SER A 20 3.96 -6.51 -2.67
N LEU A 21 3.99 -5.78 -1.55
CA LEU A 21 3.07 -4.66 -1.29
C LEU A 21 3.15 -3.59 -2.38
N GLY A 22 4.36 -3.15 -2.73
CA GLY A 22 4.59 -2.12 -3.75
C GLY A 22 4.08 -2.54 -5.12
N ALA A 23 4.36 -3.77 -5.56
CA ALA A 23 3.80 -4.32 -6.78
C ALA A 23 2.26 -4.37 -6.75
N GLY A 24 1.67 -4.83 -5.63
CA GLY A 24 0.22 -4.87 -5.48
C GLY A 24 -0.40 -3.47 -5.53
N GLY A 25 0.23 -2.49 -4.89
CA GLY A 25 -0.17 -1.09 -4.97
C GLY A 25 -0.14 -0.53 -6.39
N ILE A 26 0.87 -0.88 -7.20
CA ILE A 26 0.92 -0.45 -8.60
C ILE A 26 -0.22 -1.10 -9.42
N ALA A 27 -0.56 -2.37 -9.15
CA ALA A 27 -1.74 -2.98 -9.77
C ALA A 27 -3.03 -2.20 -9.42
N VAL A 28 -3.18 -1.76 -8.15
CA VAL A 28 -4.30 -0.90 -7.73
C VAL A 28 -4.29 0.44 -8.47
N SER A 29 -3.14 1.08 -8.66
CA SER A 29 -3.09 2.36 -9.38
C SER A 29 -3.48 2.22 -10.85
N PHE A 30 -3.17 1.10 -11.52
CA PHE A 30 -3.73 0.82 -12.85
C PHE A 30 -5.24 0.61 -12.83
N PHE A 31 -5.77 -0.08 -11.81
CA PHE A 31 -7.21 -0.24 -11.63
C PHE A 31 -7.93 1.09 -11.42
N MET A 32 -7.29 2.12 -10.85
CA MET A 32 -7.90 3.46 -10.71
C MET A 32 -8.27 4.10 -12.04
N PHE A 33 -7.51 3.85 -13.10
CA PHE A 33 -7.88 4.32 -14.44
C PHE A 33 -9.18 3.66 -14.90
N LEU A 34 -9.29 2.33 -14.76
CA LEU A 34 -10.53 1.62 -15.09
C LEU A 34 -11.69 2.13 -14.24
N MET A 35 -11.48 2.24 -12.92
CA MET A 35 -12.49 2.70 -11.95
C MET A 35 -13.09 4.05 -12.33
N PHE A 36 -12.28 5.00 -12.81
CA PHE A 36 -12.78 6.35 -13.09
C PHE A 36 -13.07 6.62 -14.55
N TRP A 37 -12.52 5.86 -15.50
CA TRP A 37 -12.72 6.13 -16.94
C TRP A 37 -13.75 5.21 -17.58
N VAL A 38 -13.91 3.97 -17.10
CA VAL A 38 -14.91 3.02 -17.63
C VAL A 38 -16.28 3.32 -16.99
N PRO A 39 -17.34 3.58 -17.77
CA PRO A 39 -18.70 3.66 -17.23
C PRO A 39 -19.16 2.29 -16.73
N HIS A 40 -19.71 2.24 -15.52
CA HIS A 40 -20.14 0.99 -14.86
C HIS A 40 -21.47 1.21 -14.11
N PRO A 41 -22.60 1.33 -14.83
CA PRO A 41 -23.90 1.56 -14.21
C PRO A 41 -24.37 0.35 -13.39
N GLY A 42 -25.05 0.59 -12.27
CA GLY A 42 -25.64 -0.47 -11.45
C GLY A 42 -24.69 -1.10 -10.42
N GLN A 43 -23.42 -0.72 -10.42
CA GLN A 43 -22.42 -1.20 -9.47
C GLN A 43 -21.39 -0.11 -9.15
N PRO A 44 -20.70 -0.18 -8.00
CA PRO A 44 -19.78 0.87 -7.55
C PRO A 44 -18.36 0.75 -8.13
N VAL A 45 -18.06 -0.35 -8.83
CA VAL A 45 -16.75 -0.64 -9.43
C VAL A 45 -16.91 -1.27 -10.80
N PRO A 46 -16.00 -1.02 -11.76
CA PRO A 46 -16.08 -1.65 -13.08
C PRO A 46 -15.75 -3.14 -13.00
N VAL A 47 -16.53 -3.94 -13.72
CA VAL A 47 -16.31 -5.38 -13.88
C VAL A 47 -15.92 -5.71 -15.32
N PHE A 48 -15.60 -6.98 -15.59
CA PHE A 48 -15.19 -7.48 -16.90
C PHE A 48 -16.14 -7.01 -18.02
N GLU A 49 -17.44 -7.15 -17.81
CA GLU A 49 -18.48 -6.75 -18.76
C GLU A 49 -18.45 -5.25 -19.09
N ASP A 50 -18.26 -4.38 -18.09
CA ASP A 50 -18.16 -2.93 -18.32
C ASP A 50 -16.91 -2.59 -19.12
N ILE A 51 -15.79 -3.22 -18.79
CA ILE A 51 -14.50 -2.98 -19.43
C ILE A 51 -14.58 -3.43 -20.90
N MET A 52 -15.18 -4.59 -21.19
CA MET A 52 -15.38 -5.07 -22.55
C MET A 52 -16.39 -4.22 -23.32
N ALA A 53 -17.45 -3.74 -22.68
CA ALA A 53 -18.40 -2.81 -23.29
C ALA A 53 -17.74 -1.47 -23.63
N ALA A 54 -16.92 -0.93 -22.73
CA ALA A 54 -16.15 0.30 -22.95
C ALA A 54 -15.07 0.13 -24.02
N TRP A 55 -14.46 -1.04 -24.12
CA TRP A 55 -13.54 -1.38 -25.22
C TRP A 55 -14.25 -1.41 -26.58
N ALA A 56 -15.42 -2.06 -26.66
CA ALA A 56 -16.17 -2.22 -27.90
C ALA A 56 -16.79 -0.91 -28.40
N LYS A 57 -17.23 -0.03 -27.48
CA LYS A 57 -17.86 1.25 -27.81
C LYS A 57 -16.88 2.43 -27.83
N GLY A 58 -15.71 2.27 -27.23
CA GLY A 58 -14.72 3.33 -27.08
C GLY A 58 -13.93 3.59 -28.35
N GLY A 59 -13.44 4.83 -28.49
CA GLY A 59 -12.47 5.18 -29.53
C GLY A 59 -11.07 4.61 -29.25
N PRO A 60 -10.11 4.81 -30.16
CA PRO A 60 -8.77 4.22 -30.08
C PRO A 60 -8.00 4.59 -28.81
N TYR A 61 -8.21 5.80 -28.26
CA TYR A 61 -7.58 6.22 -27.01
C TYR A 61 -8.13 5.50 -25.77
N MET A 62 -9.45 5.29 -25.70
CA MET A 62 -10.07 4.52 -24.61
C MET A 62 -9.62 3.06 -24.67
N GLN A 63 -9.57 2.48 -25.87
CA GLN A 63 -9.02 1.15 -26.10
C GLN A 63 -7.57 1.07 -25.60
N ALA A 64 -6.68 1.94 -26.08
CA ALA A 64 -5.29 1.97 -25.63
C ALA A 64 -5.17 2.07 -24.10
N ALA A 65 -5.95 2.94 -23.46
CA ALA A 65 -5.97 3.08 -22.00
C ALA A 65 -6.40 1.79 -21.28
N ILE A 66 -7.45 1.12 -21.76
CA ILE A 66 -7.92 -0.16 -21.21
C ILE A 66 -6.83 -1.24 -21.33
N VAL A 67 -6.21 -1.40 -22.50
CA VAL A 67 -5.14 -2.40 -22.70
C VAL A 67 -3.94 -2.11 -21.80
N ILE A 68 -3.51 -0.84 -21.70
CA ILE A 68 -2.41 -0.45 -20.81
C ILE A 68 -2.76 -0.77 -19.35
N ALA A 69 -3.97 -0.43 -18.92
CA ALA A 69 -4.43 -0.70 -17.55
C ALA A 69 -4.50 -2.21 -17.26
N MET A 70 -5.10 -3.00 -18.14
CA MET A 70 -5.18 -4.46 -17.98
C MET A 70 -3.78 -5.10 -17.99
N ALA A 71 -2.90 -4.71 -18.91
CA ALA A 71 -1.52 -5.21 -18.96
C ALA A 71 -0.74 -4.84 -17.69
N GLY A 72 -0.90 -3.60 -17.21
CA GLY A 72 -0.32 -3.13 -15.95
C GLY A 72 -0.80 -3.95 -14.76
N ILE A 73 -2.12 -4.16 -14.63
CA ILE A 73 -2.69 -5.00 -13.57
C ILE A 73 -2.12 -6.42 -13.64
N ALA A 74 -2.14 -7.07 -14.81
CA ALA A 74 -1.65 -8.44 -14.97
C ALA A 74 -0.16 -8.56 -14.61
N GLY A 75 0.69 -7.65 -15.11
CA GLY A 75 2.13 -7.66 -14.86
C GLY A 75 2.47 -7.43 -13.38
N PHE A 76 1.84 -6.44 -12.74
CA PHE A 76 2.10 -6.12 -11.34
C PHE A 76 1.42 -7.07 -10.35
N ALA A 77 0.27 -7.65 -10.72
CA ALA A 77 -0.33 -8.77 -9.99
C ALA A 77 0.60 -10.00 -9.98
N PHE A 78 1.18 -10.35 -11.12
CA PHE A 78 2.18 -11.40 -11.19
C PHE A 78 3.38 -11.11 -10.28
N LEU A 79 3.92 -9.89 -10.31
CA LEU A 79 5.03 -9.51 -9.44
C LEU A 79 4.63 -9.52 -7.95
N ASN A 80 3.41 -9.10 -7.60
CA ASN A 80 2.88 -9.14 -6.25
C ASN A 80 2.86 -10.58 -5.72
N ILE A 81 2.23 -11.50 -6.45
CA ILE A 81 2.08 -12.91 -6.07
C ILE A 81 3.44 -13.61 -6.02
N LYS A 82 4.28 -13.43 -7.06
CA LYS A 82 5.63 -13.98 -7.11
C LYS A 82 6.46 -13.56 -5.90
N SER A 83 6.45 -12.26 -5.57
CA SER A 83 7.20 -11.72 -4.44
C SER A 83 6.61 -12.17 -3.11
N LEU A 84 5.29 -12.32 -3.01
CA LEU A 84 4.63 -12.84 -1.80
C LEU A 84 5.06 -14.27 -1.50
N ILE A 85 4.99 -15.16 -2.49
CA ILE A 85 5.37 -16.57 -2.35
C ILE A 85 6.83 -16.68 -1.92
N TRP A 86 7.72 -15.93 -2.58
CA TRP A 86 9.14 -15.90 -2.20
C TRP A 86 9.36 -15.41 -0.76
N ASN A 87 8.67 -14.35 -0.33
CA ASN A 87 8.78 -13.83 1.03
C ASN A 87 8.23 -14.81 2.06
N LEU A 88 7.09 -15.47 1.81
CA LEU A 88 6.52 -16.45 2.73
C LEU A 88 7.47 -17.66 2.91
N ALA A 89 8.05 -18.15 1.83
CA ALA A 89 9.04 -19.23 1.88
C ALA A 89 10.31 -18.80 2.61
N SER A 90 10.85 -17.62 2.28
CA SER A 90 12.08 -17.09 2.90
C SER A 90 11.88 -16.76 4.38
N TYR A 91 10.72 -16.22 4.75
CA TYR A 91 10.35 -15.98 6.13
C TYR A 91 10.24 -17.29 6.94
N SER A 92 9.62 -18.32 6.38
CA SER A 92 9.53 -19.64 7.02
C SER A 92 10.91 -20.23 7.34
N ALA A 93 11.89 -20.03 6.43
CA ALA A 93 13.29 -20.41 6.68
C ALA A 93 13.95 -19.49 7.73
N PHE A 94 13.78 -18.18 7.60
CA PHE A 94 14.34 -17.17 8.51
C PHE A 94 13.92 -17.39 9.97
N LYS A 95 12.65 -17.75 10.21
CA LYS A 95 12.11 -18.06 11.55
C LYS A 95 12.88 -19.13 12.33
N LYS A 96 13.66 -19.98 11.66
CA LYS A 96 14.41 -21.08 12.27
C LYS A 96 15.84 -20.70 12.67
N GLY A 97 16.29 -19.49 12.32
CA GLY A 97 17.67 -19.05 12.53
C GLY A 97 17.82 -18.08 13.70
N PRO A 98 19.06 -17.89 14.21
CA PRO A 98 19.35 -17.00 15.33
C PRO A 98 19.02 -15.52 15.03
N ALA A 99 19.13 -15.10 13.77
CA ALA A 99 18.78 -13.74 13.34
C ALA A 99 17.29 -13.40 13.54
N TYR A 100 16.40 -14.40 13.55
CA TYR A 100 14.99 -14.17 13.88
C TYR A 100 14.79 -13.94 15.39
N GLU A 101 15.52 -14.66 16.24
CA GLU A 101 15.49 -14.44 17.69
C GLU A 101 16.03 -13.06 18.06
N GLU A 102 17.11 -12.63 17.40
CA GLU A 102 17.66 -11.27 17.54
C GLU A 102 16.62 -10.21 17.14
N LEU A 103 15.98 -10.39 15.97
CA LEU A 103 14.93 -9.50 15.50
C LEU A 103 13.79 -9.40 16.52
N ARG A 104 13.31 -10.53 17.03
CA ARG A 104 12.20 -10.61 18.02
C ARG A 104 12.54 -9.96 19.36
N ASN A 105 13.82 -9.80 19.68
CA ASN A 105 14.28 -9.13 20.89
C ASN A 105 14.68 -7.65 20.67
N SER A 106 14.42 -7.10 19.48
CA SER A 106 14.80 -5.73 19.10
C SER A 106 13.61 -4.82 18.82
N ASN A 107 13.85 -3.53 18.61
CA ASN A 107 12.84 -2.60 18.11
C ASN A 107 12.39 -2.92 16.67
N ALA A 108 13.21 -3.62 15.90
CA ALA A 108 12.91 -4.00 14.52
C ALA A 108 11.90 -5.15 14.43
N GLU A 109 11.50 -5.76 15.56
CA GLU A 109 10.39 -6.73 15.62
C GLU A 109 9.12 -6.21 14.92
N SER A 110 8.83 -4.90 15.00
CA SER A 110 7.66 -4.30 14.34
C SER A 110 7.67 -4.44 12.82
N THR A 111 8.84 -4.67 12.19
CA THR A 111 8.95 -4.95 10.75
C THR A 111 8.30 -6.27 10.33
N LEU A 112 8.05 -7.19 11.27
CA LEU A 112 7.29 -8.43 11.01
C LEU A 112 5.86 -8.14 10.51
N LEU A 113 5.32 -6.96 10.83
CA LEU A 113 4.01 -6.51 10.34
C LEU A 113 3.99 -6.22 8.84
N ALA A 114 5.15 -6.17 8.17
CA ALA A 114 5.20 -6.10 6.71
C ALA A 114 4.53 -7.34 6.06
N MET A 115 4.55 -8.50 6.72
CA MET A 115 3.83 -9.69 6.26
C MET A 115 2.31 -9.50 6.22
N PRO A 116 1.59 -9.26 7.34
CA PRO A 116 0.13 -9.09 7.30
C PRO A 116 -0.29 -7.94 6.39
N LEU A 117 0.51 -6.87 6.32
CA LEU A 117 0.33 -5.78 5.36
C LEU A 117 0.36 -6.26 3.90
N ALA A 118 1.36 -7.05 3.51
CA ALA A 118 1.47 -7.60 2.15
C ALA A 118 0.39 -8.65 1.85
N LEU A 119 0.00 -9.47 2.83
CA LEU A 119 -1.11 -10.41 2.71
C LEU A 119 -2.43 -9.68 2.44
N ALA A 120 -2.74 -8.63 3.21
CA ALA A 120 -3.95 -7.83 3.02
C ALA A 120 -3.98 -7.17 1.63
N MET A 121 -2.84 -6.62 1.18
CA MET A 121 -2.74 -6.09 -0.18
C MET A 121 -2.97 -7.17 -1.24
N SER A 122 -2.46 -8.39 -1.03
CA SER A 122 -2.60 -9.48 -2.01
C SER A 122 -4.04 -9.96 -2.12
N VAL A 123 -4.83 -9.90 -1.04
CA VAL A 123 -6.29 -10.13 -1.10
C VAL A 123 -6.97 -9.07 -1.97
N ASN A 124 -6.61 -7.78 -1.80
CA ASN A 124 -7.12 -6.69 -2.64
C ASN A 124 -6.75 -6.88 -4.12
N VAL A 125 -5.51 -7.30 -4.41
CA VAL A 125 -5.06 -7.62 -5.78
C VAL A 125 -5.88 -8.79 -6.35
N GLY A 126 -6.16 -9.82 -5.55
CA GLY A 126 -7.03 -10.93 -5.97
C GLY A 126 -8.42 -10.46 -6.40
N PHE A 127 -9.02 -9.53 -5.66
CA PHE A 127 -10.29 -8.90 -6.05
C PHE A 127 -10.18 -8.15 -7.37
N ILE A 128 -9.12 -7.36 -7.58
CA ILE A 128 -8.92 -6.63 -8.83
C ILE A 128 -8.77 -7.59 -10.01
N ILE A 129 -7.98 -8.65 -9.86
CA ILE A 129 -7.84 -9.68 -10.90
C ILE A 129 -9.21 -10.28 -11.23
N GLY A 130 -9.98 -10.61 -10.20
CA GLY A 130 -11.35 -11.09 -10.35
C GLY A 130 -12.22 -10.13 -11.16
N LEU A 131 -12.33 -8.88 -10.72
CA LEU A 131 -13.16 -7.86 -11.36
C LEU A 131 -12.76 -7.61 -12.82
N VAL A 132 -11.47 -7.64 -13.13
CA VAL A 132 -10.96 -7.23 -14.45
C VAL A 132 -10.88 -8.38 -15.45
N PHE A 133 -10.66 -9.62 -14.99
CA PHE A 133 -10.38 -10.75 -15.88
C PHE A 133 -11.34 -11.93 -15.77
N VAL A 134 -12.23 -11.95 -14.76
CA VAL A 134 -13.19 -13.05 -14.58
C VAL A 134 -14.59 -12.59 -15.04
N PRO A 135 -15.10 -13.13 -16.16
CA PRO A 135 -16.45 -12.81 -16.61
C PRO A 135 -17.48 -13.30 -15.60
N GLN A 136 -18.57 -12.54 -15.44
CA GLN A 136 -19.72 -12.86 -14.60
C GLN A 136 -19.40 -13.00 -13.10
N LEU A 137 -18.23 -12.54 -12.63
CA LEU A 137 -17.88 -12.60 -11.21
C LEU A 137 -18.89 -11.85 -10.33
N TRP A 138 -19.44 -10.74 -10.83
CA TRP A 138 -20.37 -9.91 -10.07
C TRP A 138 -21.64 -10.65 -9.66
N ASN A 139 -22.08 -11.64 -10.45
CA ASN A 139 -23.25 -12.46 -10.13
C ASN A 139 -23.09 -13.29 -8.85
N VAL A 140 -21.85 -13.51 -8.40
CA VAL A 140 -21.52 -14.28 -7.19
C VAL A 140 -20.77 -13.46 -6.14
N VAL A 141 -20.68 -12.13 -6.31
CA VAL A 141 -19.87 -11.26 -5.46
C VAL A 141 -20.34 -11.25 -4.00
N GLU A 142 -21.64 -11.38 -3.76
CA GLU A 142 -22.22 -11.46 -2.42
C GLU A 142 -21.68 -12.65 -1.62
N TYR A 143 -21.34 -13.76 -2.26
CA TYR A 143 -20.72 -14.92 -1.60
C TYR A 143 -19.22 -14.71 -1.35
N LEU A 144 -18.56 -13.89 -2.17
CA LEU A 144 -17.14 -13.57 -2.04
C LEU A 144 -16.89 -12.60 -0.88
N PHE A 145 -17.84 -11.72 -0.53
CA PHE A 145 -17.66 -10.76 0.57
C PHE A 145 -17.46 -11.41 1.94
N PRO A 146 -18.28 -12.37 2.41
CA PRO A 146 -18.01 -13.08 3.66
C PRO A 146 -16.67 -13.80 3.67
N LEU A 147 -16.28 -14.43 2.56
CA LEU A 147 -14.98 -15.10 2.43
C LEU A 147 -13.82 -14.11 2.52
N ALA A 148 -13.96 -12.93 1.91
CA ALA A 148 -12.99 -11.84 2.02
C ALA A 148 -12.87 -11.34 3.46
N MET A 149 -14.00 -11.16 4.16
CA MET A 149 -14.03 -10.76 5.55
C MET A 149 -13.36 -11.78 6.47
N ILE A 150 -13.54 -13.09 6.20
CA ILE A 150 -12.81 -14.15 6.90
C ILE A 150 -11.30 -14.02 6.64
N ALA A 151 -10.89 -13.83 5.38
CA ALA A 151 -9.47 -13.67 5.03
C ALA A 151 -8.85 -12.47 5.74
N PHE A 152 -9.49 -11.29 5.70
CA PHE A 152 -9.04 -10.11 6.44
C PHE A 152 -9.08 -10.30 7.95
N GLY A 153 -10.06 -11.05 8.48
CA GLY A 153 -10.15 -11.40 9.89
C GLY A 153 -8.98 -12.26 10.36
N LEU A 154 -8.59 -13.27 9.57
CA LEU A 154 -7.40 -14.09 9.85
C LEU A 154 -6.12 -13.27 9.81
N ILE A 155 -6.00 -12.35 8.85
CA ILE A 155 -4.86 -11.43 8.77
C ILE A 155 -4.85 -10.46 9.96
N ALA A 156 -6.02 -9.97 10.42
CA ALA A 156 -6.16 -9.15 11.61
C ALA A 156 -5.68 -9.90 12.86
N VAL A 157 -6.10 -11.15 13.05
CA VAL A 157 -5.64 -12.00 14.16
C VAL A 157 -4.13 -12.17 14.12
N ASN A 158 -3.54 -12.38 12.93
CA ASN A 158 -2.08 -12.46 12.80
C ASN A 158 -1.39 -11.14 13.17
N ALA A 159 -1.90 -10.00 12.69
CA ALA A 159 -1.35 -8.68 13.01
C ALA A 159 -1.45 -8.38 14.51
N PHE A 160 -2.60 -8.62 15.15
CA PHE A 160 -2.78 -8.39 16.58
C PHE A 160 -1.91 -9.30 17.46
N ARG A 161 -1.65 -10.55 17.05
CA ARG A 161 -0.69 -11.42 17.77
C ARG A 161 0.71 -10.83 17.74
N LEU A 162 1.19 -10.39 16.57
CA LEU A 162 2.51 -9.78 16.44
C LEU A 162 2.62 -8.46 17.22
N ILE A 163 1.57 -7.64 17.17
CA ILE A 163 1.49 -6.40 17.95
C ILE A 163 1.49 -6.68 19.45
N GLY A 164 0.68 -7.65 19.90
CA GLY A 164 0.56 -8.04 21.30
C GLY A 164 1.86 -8.59 21.87
N ASP A 165 2.58 -9.41 21.09
CA ASP A 165 3.91 -9.89 21.46
C ASP A 165 4.90 -8.74 21.66
N PHE A 166 4.95 -7.81 20.69
CA PHE A 166 5.84 -6.66 20.73
C PHE A 166 5.53 -5.74 21.91
N LEU A 167 4.26 -5.30 22.05
CA LEU A 167 3.85 -4.44 23.16
C LEU A 167 3.97 -5.13 24.51
N GLY A 168 3.57 -6.39 24.60
CA GLY A 168 3.68 -7.17 25.84
C GLY A 168 5.13 -7.26 26.31
N ARG A 169 6.09 -7.45 25.40
CA ARG A 169 7.51 -7.43 25.72
C ARG A 169 8.00 -6.05 26.13
N VAL A 170 7.70 -5.01 25.34
CA VAL A 170 8.21 -3.65 25.53
C VAL A 170 7.64 -2.99 26.79
N LEU A 171 6.33 -3.11 27.01
CA LEU A 171 5.63 -2.43 28.10
C LEU A 171 5.71 -3.19 29.43
N ALA A 172 5.74 -4.52 29.43
CA ALA A 172 5.74 -5.28 30.69
C ALA A 172 7.11 -5.35 31.36
N LYS A 173 8.21 -5.33 30.59
CA LYS A 173 9.56 -5.51 31.14
C LYS A 173 10.27 -4.20 31.46
N GLY A 174 9.93 -3.09 30.79
CA GLY A 174 10.60 -1.79 30.94
C GLY A 174 12.09 -1.84 30.51
N GLY A 175 12.66 -0.73 30.04
CA GLY A 175 14.11 -0.64 29.75
C GLY A 175 14.64 -1.47 28.56
N LEU A 176 13.83 -2.31 27.93
CA LEU A 176 14.19 -3.08 26.71
C LEU A 176 14.01 -2.31 25.40
N PHE A 177 13.44 -1.11 25.50
CA PHE A 177 13.17 -0.27 24.35
C PHE A 177 14.27 0.78 24.22
N ASP A 178 15.11 0.61 23.22
CA ASP A 178 16.17 1.55 22.93
C ASP A 178 15.60 2.77 22.20
N VAL A 179 15.46 3.89 22.92
CA VAL A 179 14.95 5.16 22.38
C VAL A 179 15.89 5.73 21.31
N THR A 180 17.17 5.38 21.34
CA THR A 180 18.16 5.80 20.33
C THR A 180 18.01 5.02 19.02
N ALA A 181 17.65 3.73 19.12
CA ALA A 181 17.28 2.88 17.97
C ALA A 181 15.82 3.10 17.50
N HIS A 182 15.09 4.03 18.12
CA HIS A 182 13.71 4.39 17.77
C HIS A 182 13.63 5.53 16.72
N ASN A 183 14.69 5.71 15.93
CA ASN A 183 14.79 6.77 14.93
C ASN A 183 14.34 6.34 13.53
N SER A 184 13.36 5.44 13.46
CA SER A 184 12.76 4.91 12.24
C SER A 184 11.24 4.90 12.31
N PHE A 185 10.57 5.24 11.22
CA PHE A 185 9.12 5.05 11.07
C PHE A 185 8.74 3.61 10.72
N ALA A 186 9.66 2.65 10.78
CA ALA A 186 9.31 1.22 10.85
C ALA A 186 8.30 0.94 11.98
N GLN A 187 8.26 1.80 13.01
CA GLN A 187 7.29 1.74 14.10
C GLN A 187 5.87 2.16 13.70
N LEU A 188 5.68 2.71 12.50
CA LEU A 188 4.36 2.88 11.88
C LEU A 188 3.88 1.64 11.12
N THR A 189 4.69 0.59 10.97
CA THR A 189 4.26 -0.63 10.29
C THR A 189 3.01 -1.25 10.95
N PRO A 190 2.85 -1.25 12.29
CA PRO A 190 1.58 -1.58 12.95
C PRO A 190 0.38 -0.78 12.45
N ALA A 191 0.48 0.55 12.45
CA ALA A 191 -0.58 1.42 11.95
C ALA A 191 -0.89 1.14 10.46
N PHE A 192 0.16 0.90 9.67
CA PHE A 192 -0.01 0.64 8.24
C PHE A 192 -0.68 -0.71 7.97
N ALA A 193 -0.28 -1.78 8.67
CA ALA A 193 -0.92 -3.08 8.54
C ALA A 193 -2.40 -3.01 8.97
N LEU A 194 -2.70 -2.41 10.12
CA LEU A 194 -4.08 -2.29 10.61
C LEU A 194 -4.95 -1.45 9.70
N SER A 195 -4.44 -0.32 9.17
CA SER A 195 -5.18 0.51 8.22
C SER A 195 -5.41 -0.19 6.87
N MET A 196 -4.46 -1.01 6.40
CA MET A 196 -4.64 -1.85 5.21
C MET A 196 -5.74 -2.91 5.41
N ILE A 197 -5.80 -3.53 6.59
CA ILE A 197 -6.84 -4.52 6.91
C ILE A 197 -8.20 -3.81 7.06
N ALA A 198 -8.22 -2.63 7.69
CA ALA A 198 -9.43 -1.82 7.85
C ALA A 198 -10.05 -1.43 6.50
N VAL A 199 -9.25 -0.94 5.54
CA VAL A 199 -9.75 -0.63 4.18
C VAL A 199 -10.21 -1.87 3.43
N GLY A 200 -9.62 -3.03 3.71
CA GLY A 200 -10.07 -4.34 3.21
C GLY A 200 -11.48 -4.68 3.70
N PHE A 201 -11.73 -4.56 5.01
CA PHE A 201 -13.07 -4.70 5.60
C PHE A 201 -14.06 -3.64 5.11
N ALA A 202 -13.62 -2.44 4.75
CA ALA A 202 -14.51 -1.42 4.19
C ALA A 202 -14.96 -1.74 2.74
N ALA A 203 -14.30 -2.67 2.04
CA ALA A 203 -14.68 -2.99 0.66
C ALA A 203 -16.10 -3.58 0.55
N PRO A 204 -16.48 -4.62 1.32
CA PRO A 204 -17.87 -5.08 1.38
C PRO A 204 -18.86 -4.01 1.81
N ALA A 205 -18.48 -3.07 2.70
CA ALA A 205 -19.38 -1.99 3.10
C ALA A 205 -19.80 -1.10 1.92
N ALA A 206 -18.91 -0.88 0.95
CA ALA A 206 -19.20 -0.07 -0.22
C ALA A 206 -19.86 -0.84 -1.38
N MET A 207 -19.91 -2.17 -1.33
CA MET A 207 -20.23 -2.98 -2.52
C MET A 207 -21.31 -4.04 -2.31
N SER A 208 -21.63 -4.39 -1.07
CA SER A 208 -22.66 -5.37 -0.73
C SER A 208 -24.05 -4.73 -0.73
N THR A 209 -25.04 -5.48 -1.21
CA THR A 209 -26.47 -5.17 -1.09
C THR A 209 -27.09 -5.73 0.20
N SER A 210 -26.42 -6.66 0.89
CA SER A 210 -26.85 -7.17 2.19
C SER A 210 -26.54 -6.17 3.30
N ALA A 211 -27.58 -5.61 3.92
CA ALA A 211 -27.44 -4.67 5.04
C ALA A 211 -26.64 -5.26 6.22
N THR A 212 -26.74 -6.57 6.47
CA THR A 212 -25.95 -7.25 7.50
C THR A 212 -24.47 -7.25 7.16
N THR A 213 -24.11 -7.61 5.93
CA THR A 213 -22.71 -7.60 5.47
C THR A 213 -22.15 -6.18 5.54
N VAL A 214 -22.91 -5.18 5.08
CA VAL A 214 -22.51 -3.77 5.14
C VAL A 214 -22.32 -3.33 6.59
N GLY A 215 -23.28 -3.58 7.48
CA GLY A 215 -23.20 -3.19 8.89
C GLY A 215 -22.00 -3.80 9.62
N VAL A 216 -21.75 -5.10 9.45
CA VAL A 216 -20.60 -5.78 10.06
C VAL A 216 -19.28 -5.23 9.50
N ALA A 217 -19.21 -5.04 8.19
CA ALA A 217 -18.05 -4.46 7.52
C ALA A 217 -17.75 -3.03 8.02
N LEU A 218 -18.77 -2.19 8.17
CA LEU A 218 -18.65 -0.82 8.72
C LEU A 218 -18.08 -0.86 10.14
N VAL A 219 -18.65 -1.66 11.05
CA VAL A 219 -18.22 -1.72 12.45
C VAL A 219 -16.78 -2.21 12.56
N ILE A 220 -16.42 -3.32 11.90
CA ILE A 220 -15.07 -3.89 12.00
C ILE A 220 -14.03 -2.95 11.38
N SER A 221 -14.30 -2.40 10.18
CA SER A 221 -13.39 -1.44 9.55
C SER A 221 -13.19 -0.18 10.41
N THR A 222 -14.25 0.30 11.08
CA THR A 222 -14.18 1.44 12.01
C THR A 222 -13.29 1.16 13.21
N ILE A 223 -13.47 0.00 13.85
CA ILE A 223 -12.64 -0.41 15.00
C ILE A 223 -11.17 -0.49 14.60
N LEU A 224 -10.86 -1.21 13.51
CA LEU A 224 -9.49 -1.36 13.03
C LEU A 224 -8.87 -0.03 12.59
N GLY A 225 -9.63 0.79 11.88
CA GLY A 225 -9.20 2.13 11.43
C GLY A 225 -8.91 3.05 12.60
N THR A 226 -9.76 3.03 13.64
CA THR A 226 -9.57 3.81 14.87
C THR A 226 -8.29 3.39 15.59
N ILE A 227 -8.08 2.08 15.77
CA ILE A 227 -6.85 1.54 16.38
C ILE A 227 -5.63 1.95 15.54
N ALA A 228 -5.71 1.88 14.21
CA ALA A 228 -4.63 2.29 13.32
C ALA A 228 -4.30 3.78 13.45
N VAL A 229 -5.30 4.66 13.57
CA VAL A 229 -5.11 6.11 13.80
C VAL A 229 -4.43 6.37 15.13
N LEU A 230 -4.87 5.71 16.21
CA LEU A 230 -4.24 5.85 17.54
C LEU A 230 -2.78 5.40 17.51
N TYR A 231 -2.49 4.27 16.85
CA TYR A 231 -1.12 3.81 16.64
C TYR A 231 -0.29 4.81 15.83
N ALA A 232 -0.84 5.31 14.73
CA ALA A 232 -0.15 6.27 13.87
C ALA A 232 0.20 7.54 14.65
N ALA A 233 -0.73 8.06 15.45
CA ALA A 233 -0.53 9.25 16.26
C ALA A 233 0.58 9.03 17.31
N PHE A 234 0.47 7.98 18.13
CA PHE A 234 1.46 7.70 19.16
C PHE A 234 2.85 7.41 18.58
N ALA A 235 2.94 6.53 17.59
CA ALA A 235 4.20 6.16 16.97
C ALA A 235 4.84 7.34 16.21
N SER A 236 4.05 8.24 15.61
CA SER A 236 4.60 9.43 14.97
C SER A 236 5.22 10.38 16.00
N ILE A 237 4.52 10.66 17.10
CA ILE A 237 5.02 11.56 18.15
C ILE A 237 6.33 11.03 18.74
N THR A 238 6.39 9.73 19.06
CA THR A 238 7.60 9.11 19.63
C THR A 238 8.75 9.02 18.62
N ALA A 239 8.46 8.68 17.35
CA ALA A 239 9.48 8.63 16.30
C ALA A 239 10.06 10.01 16.00
N PHE A 240 9.23 11.06 15.90
CA PHE A 240 9.71 12.43 15.72
C PHE A 240 10.59 12.89 16.90
N GLY A 241 10.18 12.61 18.14
CA GLY A 241 10.98 12.94 19.32
C GLY A 241 12.38 12.30 19.28
N SER A 242 12.45 11.00 18.97
CA SER A 242 13.73 10.28 18.83
C SER A 242 14.58 10.82 17.67
N MET A 243 13.97 11.10 16.50
CA MET A 243 14.70 11.64 15.35
C MET A 243 15.25 13.04 15.59
N LEU A 244 14.56 13.88 16.38
CA LEU A 244 15.07 15.21 16.75
C LEU A 244 16.27 15.11 17.71
N GLN A 245 16.33 14.07 18.53
CA GLN A 245 17.42 13.88 19.50
C GLN A 245 18.62 13.13 18.92
N HIS A 246 18.39 12.16 18.03
CA HIS A 246 19.41 11.21 17.58
C HIS A 246 19.62 11.20 16.05
N GLY A 247 18.83 11.96 15.29
CA GLY A 247 18.80 11.91 13.83
C GLY A 247 18.13 10.65 13.30
N THR A 248 17.64 10.68 12.05
CA THR A 248 17.01 9.52 11.39
C THR A 248 18.07 8.51 10.95
N ALA A 249 17.89 7.23 11.28
CA ALA A 249 18.79 6.18 10.78
C ALA A 249 18.75 6.13 9.25
N ARG A 250 19.92 6.07 8.61
CA ARG A 250 20.04 6.20 7.15
C ARG A 250 19.26 5.12 6.41
N ASP A 251 19.34 3.87 6.83
CA ASP A 251 18.56 2.76 6.26
C ASP A 251 17.05 2.88 6.46
N ALA A 252 16.63 3.65 7.47
CA ALA A 252 15.24 3.94 7.77
C ALA A 252 14.70 5.20 7.10
N GLY A 253 15.53 6.02 6.45
CA GLY A 253 15.12 7.28 5.82
C GLY A 253 13.82 7.18 4.99
N PRO A 254 13.64 6.15 4.13
CA PRO A 254 12.42 5.96 3.36
C PRO A 254 11.13 5.85 4.19
N THR A 255 11.23 5.36 5.42
CA THR A 255 10.07 5.12 6.28
C THR A 255 9.36 6.42 6.69
N LEU A 256 10.04 7.58 6.63
CA LEU A 256 9.45 8.91 6.84
C LEU A 256 8.18 9.15 6.01
N MET A 257 8.13 8.55 4.82
CA MET A 257 7.03 8.73 3.89
C MET A 257 5.87 7.73 4.11
N ILE A 258 5.96 6.79 5.07
CA ILE A 258 4.91 5.77 5.33
C ILE A 258 3.57 6.39 5.77
N ILE A 259 3.58 7.63 6.27
CA ILE A 259 2.34 8.35 6.59
C ILE A 259 1.48 8.56 5.33
N VAL A 260 2.10 8.72 4.16
CA VAL A 260 1.41 8.92 2.87
C VAL A 260 0.48 7.75 2.51
N PRO A 261 0.95 6.48 2.47
CA PRO A 261 0.07 5.36 2.24
C PRO A 261 -0.92 5.11 3.38
N ILE A 262 -0.56 5.34 4.65
CA ILE A 262 -1.52 5.22 5.78
C ILE A 262 -2.72 6.15 5.58
N VAL A 263 -2.45 7.43 5.32
CA VAL A 263 -3.48 8.45 5.09
C VAL A 263 -4.32 8.10 3.86
N THR A 264 -3.70 7.53 2.82
CA THR A 264 -4.42 7.08 1.62
C THR A 264 -5.40 5.96 1.93
N VAL A 265 -4.94 4.88 2.57
CA VAL A 265 -5.82 3.73 2.83
C VAL A 265 -6.93 4.06 3.82
N LEU A 266 -6.65 4.90 4.83
CA LEU A 266 -7.69 5.40 5.73
C LEU A 266 -8.66 6.33 4.99
N GLY A 267 -8.19 7.18 4.09
CA GLY A 267 -9.07 7.98 3.24
C GLY A 267 -10.01 7.14 2.38
N ILE A 268 -9.48 6.09 1.74
CA ILE A 268 -10.28 5.14 0.96
C ILE A 268 -11.27 4.38 1.85
N MET A 269 -10.85 4.00 3.06
CA MET A 269 -11.74 3.39 4.06
C MET A 269 -12.92 4.30 4.35
N PHE A 270 -12.69 5.58 4.67
CA PHE A 270 -13.77 6.53 4.94
C PHE A 270 -14.69 6.73 3.73
N LEU A 271 -14.14 6.88 2.51
CA LEU A 271 -14.96 6.98 1.30
C LEU A 271 -15.86 5.75 1.08
N ARG A 272 -15.34 4.55 1.37
CA ARG A 272 -16.09 3.30 1.25
C ARG A 272 -17.17 3.19 2.32
N GLN A 273 -16.86 3.59 3.54
CA GLN A 273 -17.84 3.61 4.64
C GLN A 273 -18.97 4.61 4.35
N ASP A 274 -18.63 5.81 3.88
CA ASP A 274 -19.60 6.84 3.47
C ASP A 274 -20.55 6.32 2.39
N HIS A 275 -20.02 5.64 1.36
CA HIS A 275 -20.85 5.01 0.33
C HIS A 275 -21.78 3.93 0.90
N GLY A 276 -21.29 3.10 1.83
CA GLY A 276 -22.11 2.07 2.49
C GLY A 276 -23.21 2.67 3.35
N LEU A 277 -22.91 3.73 4.09
CA LEU A 277 -23.89 4.48 4.87
C LEU A 277 -24.95 5.13 3.98
N HIS A 278 -24.54 5.69 2.84
CA HIS A 278 -25.45 6.31 1.89
C HIS A 278 -26.39 5.31 1.22
N THR A 279 -25.88 4.15 0.82
CA THR A 279 -26.67 3.15 0.07
C THR A 279 -27.54 2.26 0.97
N SER A 280 -27.11 1.99 2.21
CA SER A 280 -27.78 1.01 3.08
C SER A 280 -28.44 1.61 4.32
N PHE A 281 -28.08 2.85 4.71
CA PHE A 281 -28.52 3.46 5.97
C PHE A 281 -29.01 4.91 5.82
N ASP A 282 -29.30 5.34 4.59
CA ASP A 282 -29.89 6.66 4.29
C ASP A 282 -29.07 7.86 4.79
N ALA A 283 -27.75 7.70 4.90
CA ALA A 283 -26.87 8.83 5.19
C ALA A 283 -26.63 9.68 3.93
N HIS A 284 -26.57 11.00 4.05
CA HIS A 284 -26.37 11.88 2.90
C HIS A 284 -25.14 12.77 3.12
N GLY A 285 -24.08 12.49 2.35
CA GLY A 285 -22.92 13.38 2.20
C GLY A 285 -23.02 14.23 0.94
N ASN A 286 -22.30 15.35 0.90
CA ASN A 286 -22.22 16.18 -0.32
C ASN A 286 -20.81 16.18 -0.94
N ALA A 287 -20.74 16.39 -2.25
CA ALA A 287 -19.48 16.33 -3.00
C ALA A 287 -18.45 17.39 -2.57
N GLY A 288 -18.91 18.55 -2.07
CA GLY A 288 -18.04 19.61 -1.56
C GLY A 288 -17.30 19.18 -0.30
N GLU A 289 -17.98 18.50 0.62
CA GLU A 289 -17.37 17.92 1.82
C GLU A 289 -16.35 16.84 1.46
N THR A 290 -16.69 15.95 0.51
CA THR A 290 -15.75 14.94 0.00
C THR A 290 -14.50 15.59 -0.60
N MET A 291 -14.66 16.67 -1.39
CA MET A 291 -13.55 17.41 -1.98
C MET A 291 -12.64 18.01 -0.90
N VAL A 292 -13.19 18.71 0.09
CA VAL A 292 -12.41 19.32 1.18
C VAL A 292 -11.73 18.25 2.02
N PHE A 293 -12.41 17.13 2.29
CA PHE A 293 -11.82 15.98 2.98
C PHE A 293 -10.61 15.44 2.22
N LEU A 294 -10.73 15.15 0.93
CA LEU A 294 -9.64 14.65 0.10
C LEU A 294 -8.49 15.66 -0.03
N ALA A 295 -8.79 16.95 -0.11
CA ALA A 295 -7.79 18.02 -0.10
C ALA A 295 -6.98 18.05 1.21
N ARG A 296 -7.62 17.85 2.37
CA ARG A 296 -6.93 17.74 3.67
C ARG A 296 -5.99 16.53 3.69
N LEU A 297 -6.43 15.39 3.18
CA LEU A 297 -5.59 14.19 3.10
C LEU A 297 -4.39 14.42 2.18
N LEU A 298 -4.59 15.01 0.99
CA LEU A 298 -3.51 15.38 0.08
C LEU A 298 -2.52 16.37 0.73
N GLY A 299 -3.01 17.35 1.48
CA GLY A 299 -2.15 18.29 2.22
C GLY A 299 -1.18 17.57 3.16
N ILE A 300 -1.68 16.59 3.93
CA ILE A 300 -0.85 15.74 4.80
C ILE A 300 0.17 14.96 3.97
N GLN A 301 -0.25 14.35 2.85
CA GLN A 301 0.65 13.57 2.01
C GLN A 301 1.78 14.41 1.42
N LEU A 302 1.47 15.58 0.89
CA LEU A 302 2.46 16.50 0.30
C LEU A 302 3.46 16.97 1.36
N ALA A 303 3.01 17.26 2.60
CA ALA A 303 3.89 17.63 3.69
C ALA A 303 4.89 16.52 4.04
N PHE A 304 4.44 15.27 4.18
CA PHE A 304 5.30 14.14 4.53
C PHE A 304 6.18 13.66 3.37
N LEU A 305 5.71 13.76 2.12
CA LEU A 305 6.56 13.56 0.94
C LEU A 305 7.67 14.61 0.88
N GLY A 306 7.36 15.88 1.10
CA GLY A 306 8.33 16.96 1.15
C GLY A 306 9.37 16.75 2.24
N LEU A 307 8.93 16.46 3.46
CA LEU A 307 9.81 16.15 4.59
C LEU A 307 10.74 14.97 4.28
N GLY A 308 10.17 13.85 3.83
CA GLY A 308 10.96 12.67 3.47
C GLY A 308 11.99 12.98 2.38
N ALA A 309 11.62 13.75 1.35
CA ALA A 309 12.52 14.11 0.26
C ALA A 309 13.69 14.97 0.74
N VAL A 310 13.44 15.94 1.62
CA VAL A 310 14.49 16.79 2.22
C VAL A 310 15.47 15.96 3.04
N VAL A 311 14.97 15.09 3.92
CA VAL A 311 15.84 14.25 4.77
C VAL A 311 16.64 13.26 3.94
N LEU A 312 16.01 12.56 2.99
CA LEU A 312 16.69 11.61 2.11
C LEU A 312 17.76 12.28 1.23
N LYS A 313 17.51 13.51 0.77
CA LYS A 313 18.50 14.30 0.03
C LYS A 313 19.69 14.68 0.92
N ALA A 314 19.42 15.17 2.13
CA ALA A 314 20.47 15.53 3.10
C ALA A 314 21.35 14.32 3.48
N GLN A 315 20.75 13.13 3.53
CA GLN A 315 21.46 11.87 3.81
C GLN A 315 22.16 11.28 2.58
N GLY A 316 22.04 11.87 1.38
CA GLY A 316 22.53 11.24 0.14
C GLY A 316 21.95 9.83 -0.07
N TYR A 317 20.70 9.58 0.32
CA TYR A 317 20.10 8.25 0.23
C TYR A 317 19.86 7.85 -1.23
N PHE A 318 19.40 8.79 -2.05
CA PHE A 318 19.15 8.55 -3.47
C PHE A 318 20.41 8.19 -4.24
N SER A 319 21.54 8.86 -3.98
CA SER A 319 22.81 8.55 -4.64
C SER A 319 23.36 7.19 -4.26
N ASP A 320 23.11 6.75 -3.02
CA ASP A 320 23.71 5.54 -2.47
C ASP A 320 22.86 4.28 -2.74
N PHE A 321 21.58 4.31 -2.34
CA PHE A 321 20.72 3.13 -2.26
C PHE A 321 19.69 3.04 -3.39
N VAL A 322 19.31 4.18 -3.98
CA VAL A 322 18.38 4.19 -5.11
C VAL A 322 19.17 4.11 -6.41
N VAL A 323 19.92 5.15 -6.77
CA VAL A 323 20.68 5.25 -8.03
C VAL A 323 22.05 4.56 -7.95
N GLY A 324 22.62 4.45 -6.75
CA GLY A 324 23.94 3.86 -6.52
C GLY A 324 23.97 2.34 -6.53
N SER A 325 25.12 1.83 -6.07
CA SER A 325 25.45 0.40 -5.98
C SER A 325 25.16 -0.23 -4.62
N LYS A 326 24.88 0.58 -3.57
CA LYS A 326 24.52 0.04 -2.25
C LYS A 326 23.09 -0.48 -2.28
N THR A 327 22.81 -1.43 -1.39
CA THR A 327 21.50 -2.08 -1.32
C THR A 327 20.94 -1.98 0.09
N SER A 328 19.69 -1.58 0.21
CA SER A 328 18.97 -1.52 1.49
C SER A 328 17.53 -2.01 1.27
N PRO A 329 17.08 -3.09 1.94
CA PRO A 329 15.70 -3.55 1.84
C PRO A 329 14.69 -2.44 2.17
N GLY A 330 15.08 -1.48 3.03
CA GLY A 330 14.30 -0.29 3.35
C GLY A 330 13.92 0.58 2.15
N SER A 331 14.68 0.51 1.04
CA SER A 331 14.37 1.26 -0.19
C SER A 331 13.01 0.89 -0.80
N TYR A 332 12.49 -0.32 -0.57
CA TYR A 332 11.13 -0.69 -1.01
C TYR A 332 10.04 0.16 -0.35
N ALA A 333 10.31 0.76 0.82
CA ALA A 333 9.36 1.68 1.46
C ALA A 333 9.14 2.97 0.65
N LEU A 334 10.03 3.31 -0.29
CA LEU A 334 9.84 4.47 -1.20
C LEU A 334 8.73 4.24 -2.23
N VAL A 335 8.36 2.99 -2.54
CA VAL A 335 7.38 2.69 -3.58
C VAL A 335 5.97 3.12 -3.17
N CYS A 336 5.56 2.71 -1.97
CA CYS A 336 4.17 2.88 -1.50
C CYS A 336 3.72 4.35 -1.45
N PRO A 337 4.53 5.33 -1.02
CA PRO A 337 4.17 6.75 -1.04
C PRO A 337 3.77 7.27 -2.43
N PHE A 338 4.51 6.90 -3.49
CA PHE A 338 4.18 7.34 -4.85
C PHE A 338 2.94 6.64 -5.41
N VAL A 339 2.75 5.36 -5.11
CA VAL A 339 1.49 4.67 -5.43
C VAL A 339 0.31 5.33 -4.72
N ALA A 340 0.45 5.55 -3.43
CA ALA A 340 -0.58 6.13 -2.57
C ALA A 340 -0.99 7.52 -3.03
N LEU A 341 -0.01 8.37 -3.35
CA LEU A 341 -0.25 9.67 -3.95
C LEU A 341 -1.01 9.56 -5.27
N ALA A 342 -0.60 8.66 -6.18
CA ALA A 342 -1.30 8.46 -7.46
C ALA A 342 -2.77 8.07 -7.25
N VAL A 343 -3.04 7.13 -6.34
CA VAL A 343 -4.39 6.69 -6.00
C VAL A 343 -5.21 7.83 -5.37
N MET A 344 -4.63 8.56 -4.42
CA MET A 344 -5.30 9.69 -3.77
C MET A 344 -5.64 10.81 -4.77
N ILE A 345 -4.74 11.11 -5.71
CA ILE A 345 -4.99 12.09 -6.77
C ILE A 345 -6.13 11.62 -7.69
N HIS A 346 -6.24 10.33 -8.00
CA HIS A 346 -7.39 9.81 -8.75
C HIS A 346 -8.71 10.02 -8.01
N PHE A 347 -8.77 9.74 -6.70
CA PHE A 347 -9.95 10.04 -5.89
C PHE A 347 -10.24 11.54 -5.85
N PHE A 348 -9.22 12.37 -5.63
CA PHE A 348 -9.39 13.82 -5.56
C PHE A 348 -9.87 14.40 -6.91
N ALA A 349 -9.30 13.98 -8.02
CA ALA A 349 -9.71 14.43 -9.34
C ALA A 349 -11.16 14.04 -9.65
N ASN A 350 -11.55 12.80 -9.38
CA ASN A 350 -12.84 12.28 -9.84
C ASN A 350 -13.98 12.42 -8.81
N LYS A 351 -13.72 12.12 -7.53
CA LYS A 351 -14.69 12.23 -6.43
C LYS A 351 -14.62 13.56 -5.68
N GLY A 352 -13.52 14.30 -5.81
CA GLY A 352 -13.41 15.67 -5.31
C GLY A 352 -13.82 16.68 -6.39
N LEU A 353 -12.92 16.98 -7.32
CA LEU A 353 -13.06 18.08 -8.27
C LEU A 353 -14.21 17.89 -9.27
N VAL A 354 -14.26 16.75 -9.96
CA VAL A 354 -15.30 16.47 -10.97
C VAL A 354 -16.67 16.36 -10.31
N ALA A 355 -16.79 15.60 -9.22
CA ALA A 355 -18.08 15.44 -8.52
C ALA A 355 -18.60 16.75 -7.90
N ALA A 356 -17.71 17.64 -7.45
CA ALA A 356 -18.08 18.95 -6.92
C ALA A 356 -18.33 20.02 -8.02
N GLY A 357 -18.18 19.67 -9.30
CA GLY A 357 -18.38 20.60 -10.42
C GLY A 357 -17.28 21.66 -10.55
N VAL A 358 -16.10 21.43 -9.99
CA VAL A 358 -14.96 22.36 -10.07
C VAL A 358 -14.19 22.21 -11.38
N VAL A 359 -14.18 20.99 -11.95
CA VAL A 359 -13.44 20.63 -13.17
C VAL A 359 -14.30 19.70 -14.01
N ASP A 360 -14.31 19.91 -15.34
CA ASP A 360 -15.00 19.02 -16.25
C ASP A 360 -14.15 17.78 -16.57
N LYS A 361 -14.78 16.61 -16.63
CA LYS A 361 -14.06 15.37 -16.89
C LYS A 361 -13.41 15.41 -18.27
N PHE A 362 -12.10 15.14 -18.31
CA PHE A 362 -11.25 15.17 -19.51
C PHE A 362 -10.92 16.56 -20.08
N ASP A 363 -11.24 17.65 -19.39
CA ASP A 363 -10.75 18.98 -19.74
C ASP A 363 -9.23 19.14 -19.46
N LEU A 364 -8.68 20.32 -19.76
CA LEU A 364 -7.26 20.60 -19.53
C LEU A 364 -6.87 20.53 -18.03
N ALA A 365 -7.74 20.99 -17.13
CA ALA A 365 -7.48 20.99 -15.70
C ALA A 365 -7.49 19.56 -15.12
N TYR A 366 -8.41 18.72 -15.59
CA TYR A 366 -8.50 17.29 -15.29
C TYR A 366 -7.21 16.58 -15.68
N TRP A 367 -6.71 16.83 -16.89
CA TRP A 367 -5.45 16.26 -17.36
C TRP A 367 -4.23 16.81 -16.62
N GLY A 368 -4.26 18.07 -16.17
CA GLY A 368 -3.23 18.62 -15.30
C GLY A 368 -3.11 17.86 -13.97
N VAL A 369 -4.24 17.63 -13.30
CA VAL A 369 -4.27 16.88 -12.03
C VAL A 369 -3.95 15.40 -12.26
N THR A 370 -4.56 14.77 -13.27
CA THR A 370 -4.33 13.36 -13.60
C THR A 370 -2.88 13.11 -14.04
N GLY A 371 -2.25 14.07 -14.70
CA GLY A 371 -0.82 14.02 -15.07
C GLY A 371 0.09 13.85 -13.86
N LEU A 372 -0.26 14.44 -12.71
CA LEU A 372 0.48 14.23 -11.46
C LEU A 372 0.33 12.79 -10.93
N ALA A 373 -0.86 12.20 -11.05
CA ALA A 373 -1.06 10.79 -10.71
C ALA A 373 -0.22 9.87 -11.60
N ILE A 374 -0.21 10.12 -12.91
CA ILE A 374 0.59 9.36 -13.89
C ILE A 374 2.08 9.50 -13.57
N ALA A 375 2.59 10.71 -13.32
CA ALA A 375 3.99 10.93 -12.98
C ALA A 375 4.39 10.15 -11.71
N SER A 376 3.54 10.21 -10.68
CA SER A 376 3.76 9.46 -9.44
C SER A 376 3.75 7.93 -9.67
N GLN A 377 2.82 7.43 -10.48
CA GLN A 377 2.78 6.02 -10.86
C GLN A 377 4.05 5.59 -11.62
N VAL A 378 4.52 6.38 -12.57
CA VAL A 378 5.76 6.10 -13.34
C VAL A 378 6.97 6.01 -12.40
N VAL A 379 7.07 6.91 -11.40
CA VAL A 379 8.12 6.84 -10.38
C VAL A 379 8.03 5.54 -9.58
N ALA A 380 6.83 5.14 -9.14
CA ALA A 380 6.64 3.88 -8.42
C ALA A 380 7.05 2.65 -9.26
N ILE A 381 6.67 2.63 -10.53
CA ILE A 381 7.05 1.58 -11.50
C ILE A 381 8.57 1.52 -11.63
N ALA A 382 9.21 2.66 -11.87
CA ALA A 382 10.66 2.75 -12.02
C ALA A 382 11.39 2.24 -10.75
N LEU A 383 10.91 2.61 -9.56
CA LEU A 383 11.46 2.15 -8.29
C LEU A 383 11.33 0.63 -8.14
N VAL A 384 10.15 0.05 -8.36
CA VAL A 384 9.96 -1.41 -8.22
C VAL A 384 10.84 -2.18 -9.19
N LEU A 385 10.87 -1.80 -10.48
CA LEU A 385 11.67 -2.48 -11.48
C LEU A 385 13.17 -2.40 -11.16
N ARG A 386 13.62 -1.23 -10.72
CA ARG A 386 15.02 -0.98 -10.35
C ARG A 386 15.43 -1.75 -9.10
N LEU A 387 14.66 -1.66 -8.02
CA LEU A 387 14.93 -2.34 -6.76
C LEU A 387 14.88 -3.86 -6.94
N ASN A 388 13.93 -4.37 -7.73
CA ASN A 388 13.87 -5.79 -8.05
C ASN A 388 15.14 -6.26 -8.77
N ARG A 389 15.63 -5.46 -9.74
CA ARG A 389 16.89 -5.75 -10.42
C ARG A 389 18.08 -5.70 -9.46
N GLN A 390 18.17 -4.69 -8.60
CA GLN A 390 19.27 -4.54 -7.64
C GLN A 390 19.32 -5.68 -6.61
N HIS A 391 18.17 -6.11 -6.08
CA HIS A 391 18.14 -7.08 -4.97
C HIS A 391 18.06 -8.54 -5.41
N PHE A 392 17.49 -8.83 -6.60
CA PHE A 392 17.24 -10.21 -7.03
C PHE A 392 18.02 -10.64 -8.28
N ALA A 393 18.72 -9.74 -8.99
CA ALA A 393 19.63 -10.17 -10.06
C ALA A 393 20.83 -10.93 -9.49
N LYS A 394 21.31 -11.94 -10.22
CA LYS A 394 22.56 -12.65 -9.88
C LYS A 394 23.71 -11.65 -9.94
N ALA A 395 24.56 -11.61 -8.92
CA ALA A 395 25.74 -10.76 -8.95
C ALA A 395 26.67 -11.22 -10.08
N THR A 396 27.06 -10.31 -10.96
CA THR A 396 28.15 -10.57 -11.90
C THR A 396 29.44 -10.59 -11.07
N PRO A 397 30.24 -11.67 -11.11
CA PRO A 397 31.53 -11.69 -10.42
C PRO A 397 32.34 -10.49 -10.90
N ALA A 398 32.78 -9.62 -9.98
CA ALA A 398 33.76 -8.62 -10.31
C ALA A 398 35.01 -9.37 -10.78
N ALA A 399 35.44 -9.15 -12.02
CA ALA A 399 36.69 -9.69 -12.51
C ALA A 399 37.81 -9.12 -11.65
N VAL A 400 38.43 -9.96 -10.81
CA VAL A 400 39.65 -9.59 -10.09
C VAL A 400 40.75 -9.55 -11.15
N PRO A 401 41.45 -8.41 -11.36
CA PRO A 401 42.61 -8.38 -12.24
C PRO A 401 43.63 -9.39 -11.72
N ALA A 402 44.15 -10.26 -12.60
CA ALA A 402 45.28 -11.09 -12.26
C ALA A 402 46.49 -10.16 -12.06
N GLU A 403 47.10 -10.21 -10.86
CA GLU A 403 48.42 -9.60 -10.60
C GLU A 403 49.53 -10.33 -11.38
#